data_AF-A0A453GGN8-F1
#
_entry.id   AF-A0A453GGN8-F1
#
_cell.length_a   1.000
_cell.length_b   1.000
_cell.length_c   1.000
_cell.angle_alpha   90.00
_cell.angle_beta   90.00
_cell.angle_gamma   90.00
#
_symmetry.space_group_name_H-M   'P 1'
#
loop_
_entity.id
_entity.type
_entity.pdbx_description
1 polymer ?
#
loop_
_entity_poly.entity_id
_entity_poly.type
_entity_poly.pdbx_seq_one_letter_code
_entity_poly.pdbx_strand_id
1 'polypeptide(L)'
;LALAQMLVRPGNQFVYDPVMKDAGLLTKGNYGSVKKLYVVAKADVSSTEEMQRWMVVLSPGTEVEEIAGADHAIMISKPKELCDVLVKIANSLNIY
;
A
#
# COMPACT_ATOMS: atom_id res chain seq x y z
N LEU A 1 -9.76 1.37 32.70
CA LEU A 1 -9.14 0.32 31.84
C LEU A 1 -10.19 -0.62 31.20
N ALA A 2 -11.26 -1.00 31.91
CA ALA A 2 -12.28 -1.95 31.40
C ALA A 2 -12.86 -1.59 30.01
N LEU A 3 -13.23 -0.32 29.77
CA LEU A 3 -13.76 0.11 28.46
C LEU A 3 -12.75 -0.03 27.31
N ALA A 4 -11.46 0.26 27.56
CA ALA A 4 -10.42 0.12 26.55
C ALA A 4 -10.20 -1.36 26.17
N GLN A 5 -10.27 -2.27 27.15
CA GLN A 5 -10.21 -3.71 26.90
C GLN A 5 -11.41 -4.23 26.11
N MET A 6 -12.61 -3.66 26.32
CA MET A 6 -13.81 -4.00 25.55
C MET A 6 -13.76 -3.51 24.09
N LEU A 7 -12.91 -2.53 23.78
CA LEU A 7 -12.74 -1.99 22.42
C LEU A 7 -11.57 -2.62 21.66
N VAL A 8 -10.79 -3.51 22.29
CA VAL A 8 -9.73 -4.25 21.59
C VAL A 8 -10.38 -5.22 20.60
N ARG A 9 -10.29 -4.90 19.30
CA ARG A 9 -10.60 -5.86 18.26
C ARG A 9 -9.38 -6.75 18.01
N PRO A 10 -9.57 -8.08 17.91
CA PRO A 10 -8.53 -8.95 17.38
C PRO A 10 -8.11 -8.47 16.00
N GLY A 11 -6.80 -8.26 15.80
CA GLY A 11 -6.25 -8.04 14.47
C GLY A 11 -6.25 -9.35 13.69
N ASN A 12 -6.88 -9.38 12.52
CA ASN A 12 -6.81 -10.54 11.63
C ASN A 12 -5.56 -10.43 10.76
N GLN A 13 -4.50 -11.15 11.14
CA GLN A 13 -3.26 -11.21 10.35
C GLN A 13 -3.29 -12.29 9.25
N PHE A 14 -4.38 -13.07 9.15
CA PHE A 14 -4.61 -14.12 8.13
C PHE A 14 -3.50 -15.17 7.97
N VAL A 15 -2.58 -15.29 8.93
CA VAL A 15 -1.39 -16.17 8.87
C VAL A 15 -1.74 -17.64 8.64
N TYR A 16 -2.89 -18.09 9.16
CA TYR A 16 -3.36 -19.46 9.04
C TYR A 16 -4.40 -19.66 7.94
N ASP A 17 -4.74 -18.61 7.19
CA ASP A 17 -5.71 -18.68 6.11
C ASP A 17 -5.14 -19.55 4.96
N PRO A 18 -5.84 -20.61 4.52
CA PRO A 18 -5.39 -21.45 3.40
C PRO A 18 -5.17 -20.66 2.11
N VAL A 19 -5.96 -19.61 1.87
CA VAL A 19 -5.83 -18.76 0.68
C VAL A 19 -4.47 -18.04 0.69
N MET A 20 -4.03 -17.55 1.86
CA MET A 20 -2.72 -16.88 1.98
C MET A 20 -1.52 -17.83 1.76
N LYS A 21 -1.75 -19.15 1.76
CA LYS A 21 -0.73 -20.17 1.50
C LYS A 21 -0.74 -20.69 0.06
N ASP A 22 -1.67 -20.22 -0.77
CA ASP A 22 -1.74 -20.63 -2.17
C ASP A 22 -0.60 -20.02 -2.99
N ALA A 23 0.32 -20.88 -3.43
CA ALA A 23 1.45 -20.49 -4.26
C ALA A 23 1.05 -19.94 -5.64
N GLY A 24 -0.19 -20.17 -6.09
CA GLY A 24 -0.73 -19.66 -7.36
C GLY A 24 -1.06 -18.16 -7.37
N LEU A 25 -1.22 -17.54 -6.19
CA LEU A 25 -1.62 -16.13 -6.09
C LEU A 25 -0.50 -15.17 -6.52
N LEU A 26 0.70 -15.34 -5.96
CA LEU A 26 1.84 -14.42 -6.15
C LEU A 26 2.78 -14.88 -7.28
N THR A 27 2.22 -15.16 -8.45
CA THR A 27 2.98 -15.62 -9.64
C THR A 27 3.10 -14.52 -10.69
N LYS A 28 4.07 -14.66 -11.61
CA LYS A 28 4.26 -13.73 -12.75
C LYS A 28 3.03 -13.64 -13.66
N GLY A 29 2.29 -14.73 -13.84
CA GLY A 29 1.10 -14.77 -14.69
C GLY A 29 -0.17 -14.23 -14.02
N ASN A 30 -0.14 -14.05 -12.69
CA ASN A 30 -1.29 -13.56 -11.92
C ASN A 30 -0.97 -12.19 -11.31
N TYR A 31 -0.76 -12.07 -9.99
CA TYR A 31 -0.43 -10.79 -9.36
C TYR A 31 0.78 -10.06 -9.98
N GLY A 32 1.78 -10.81 -10.46
CA GLY A 32 2.95 -10.22 -11.11
C GLY A 32 2.71 -9.71 -12.52
N SER A 33 1.55 -9.99 -13.13
CA SER A 33 1.22 -9.57 -14.50
C SER A 33 0.70 -8.14 -14.57
N VAL A 34 0.21 -7.60 -13.46
CA VAL A 34 -0.35 -6.25 -13.41
C VAL A 34 0.75 -5.22 -13.17
N LYS A 35 0.54 -4.02 -13.73
CA LYS A 35 1.37 -2.85 -13.42
C LYS A 35 1.17 -2.49 -11.96
N LYS A 36 2.27 -2.31 -11.22
CA LYS A 36 2.26 -1.98 -9.80
C LYS A 36 2.79 -0.57 -9.60
N LEU A 37 2.18 0.15 -8.69
CA LEU A 37 2.66 1.45 -8.25
C LEU A 37 2.57 1.55 -6.74
N TYR A 38 3.57 2.16 -6.14
CA TYR A 38 3.66 2.40 -4.71
C TYR A 38 3.72 3.91 -4.43
N VAL A 39 2.86 4.40 -3.54
CA VAL A 39 2.87 5.80 -3.11
C VAL A 39 3.56 5.89 -1.76
N VAL A 40 4.72 6.56 -1.71
CA VAL A 40 5.51 6.74 -0.49
C VAL A 40 4.99 7.94 0.30
N ALA A 41 4.57 7.71 1.53
CA ALA A 41 4.16 8.74 2.47
C ALA A 41 5.37 9.20 3.31
N LYS A 42 5.89 10.40 3.03
CA LYS A 42 7.18 10.83 3.62
C LYS A 42 7.09 11.27 5.09
N ALA A 43 5.90 11.39 5.66
CA ALA A 43 5.68 11.69 7.08
C ALA A 43 4.96 10.55 7.82
N ASP A 44 4.95 9.35 7.24
CA ASP A 44 4.39 8.16 7.89
C ASP A 44 5.30 7.71 9.04
N VAL A 45 4.73 7.66 10.25
CA VAL A 45 5.38 7.19 11.48
C VAL A 45 5.09 5.71 11.78
N SER A 46 4.08 5.13 11.13
CA SER A 46 3.68 3.73 11.29
C SER A 46 4.46 2.83 10.33
N SER A 47 4.75 3.30 9.12
CA SER A 47 5.62 2.64 8.14
C SER A 47 6.75 3.58 7.75
N THR A 48 7.96 3.37 8.28
CA THR A 48 9.09 4.26 8.00
C THR A 48 9.44 4.30 6.52
N GLU A 49 10.08 5.38 6.05
CA GLU A 49 10.48 5.50 4.65
C GLU A 49 11.40 4.34 4.22
N GLU A 50 12.29 3.86 5.09
CA GLU A 50 13.13 2.69 4.78
C GLU A 50 12.30 1.43 4.57
N MET A 51 11.27 1.19 5.40
CA MET A 51 10.38 0.06 5.26
C MET A 51 9.60 0.15 3.94
N GLN A 52 9.07 1.32 3.61
CA GLN A 52 8.35 1.56 2.36
C GLN A 52 9.26 1.31 1.13
N ARG A 53 10.50 1.83 1.15
CA ARG A 53 11.48 1.59 0.08
C ARG A 53 11.89 0.11 -0.02
N TRP A 54 12.01 -0.59 1.10
CA TRP A 54 12.28 -2.02 1.10
C TRP A 54 11.15 -2.82 0.43
N MET A 55 9.89 -2.46 0.67
CA MET A 55 8.73 -3.07 0.00
C MET A 55 8.77 -2.87 -1.52
N VAL A 56 9.20 -1.70 -1.99
CA VAL A 56 9.37 -1.43 -3.43
C VAL A 56 10.46 -2.33 -4.02
N VAL A 57 11.61 -2.46 -3.35
CA VAL A 57 12.73 -3.30 -3.81
C VAL A 57 12.31 -4.78 -3.94
N LEU A 58 11.52 -5.28 -3.00
CA LEU A 58 11.00 -6.64 -3.02
C LEU A 58 9.96 -6.91 -4.10
N SER A 59 9.43 -5.87 -4.74
CA SER A 59 8.43 -5.97 -5.80
C SER A 59 8.96 -5.38 -7.10
N PRO A 60 9.76 -6.14 -7.88
CA PRO A 60 10.30 -5.67 -9.16
C PRO A 60 9.21 -5.16 -10.11
N GLY A 61 9.51 -4.08 -10.84
CA GLY A 61 8.59 -3.44 -11.78
C GLY A 61 7.54 -2.53 -11.15
N THR A 62 7.70 -2.18 -9.87
CA THR A 62 6.82 -1.23 -9.18
C THR A 62 7.28 0.20 -9.45
N GLU A 63 6.40 1.02 -10.02
CA GLU A 63 6.61 2.47 -10.14
C GLU A 63 6.41 3.15 -8.77
N VAL A 64 7.06 4.30 -8.56
CA VAL A 64 7.02 4.99 -7.27
C VAL A 64 6.62 6.44 -7.45
N GLU A 65 5.67 6.89 -6.65
CA GLU A 65 5.32 8.29 -6.46
C GLU A 65 5.53 8.63 -4.98
N GLU A 66 5.94 9.86 -4.65
CA GLU A 66 6.20 10.26 -3.27
C GLU A 66 5.34 11.49 -2.92
N ILE A 67 4.70 11.47 -1.75
CA ILE A 67 3.91 12.59 -1.26
C ILE A 67 4.54 13.14 0.03
N ALA A 68 5.13 14.33 -0.10
CA ALA A 68 5.72 15.04 1.03
C ALA A 68 4.66 15.44 2.06
N GLY A 69 4.94 15.18 3.34
CA GLY A 69 4.03 15.52 4.44
C GLY A 69 2.77 14.66 4.55
N ALA A 70 2.64 13.59 3.74
CA ALA A 70 1.59 12.59 3.93
C ALA A 70 1.94 11.67 5.10
N ASP A 71 0.98 11.44 6.00
CA ASP A 71 1.06 10.43 7.04
C ASP A 71 0.54 9.07 6.54
N HIS A 72 0.46 8.08 7.44
CA HIS A 72 -0.03 6.73 7.11
C HIS A 72 -1.41 6.74 6.44
N ALA A 73 -2.29 7.65 6.85
CA ALA A 73 -3.62 7.80 6.30
C ALA A 73 -3.59 8.86 5.19
N ILE A 74 -2.85 8.61 4.10
CA ILE A 74 -2.67 9.54 2.97
C ILE A 74 -4.02 10.09 2.45
N MET A 75 -5.04 9.23 2.38
CA MET A 75 -6.40 9.62 1.97
C MET A 75 -7.06 10.67 2.89
N ILE A 76 -6.54 10.87 4.10
CA ILE A 76 -7.02 11.82 5.09
C ILE A 76 -6.07 13.02 5.20
N SER A 77 -4.76 12.78 5.34
CA SER A 77 -3.77 13.85 5.51
C SER A 77 -3.51 14.64 4.23
N LYS A 78 -3.48 13.96 3.08
CA LYS A 78 -3.11 14.51 1.77
C LYS A 78 -4.03 14.06 0.63
N PRO A 79 -5.37 14.26 0.74
CA PRO A 79 -6.33 13.72 -0.23
C PRO A 79 -6.20 14.32 -1.63
N LYS A 80 -5.84 15.60 -1.75
CA LYS A 80 -5.72 16.27 -3.06
C LYS A 80 -4.49 15.79 -3.80
N GLU A 81 -3.35 15.77 -3.12
CA GLU A 81 -2.09 15.29 -3.67
C GLU A 81 -2.19 13.81 -4.08
N LEU A 82 -2.88 12.99 -3.28
CA LEU A 82 -3.19 11.62 -3.66
C LEU A 82 -4.09 11.54 -4.90
N CYS A 83 -5.12 12.38 -4.99
CA CYS A 83 -5.99 12.43 -6.17
C CYS A 83 -5.21 12.79 -7.44
N ASP A 84 -4.34 13.81 -7.35
CA ASP A 84 -3.50 14.24 -8.48
C ASP A 84 -2.58 13.11 -8.95
N VAL A 85 -1.96 12.37 -8.01
CA VAL A 85 -1.16 11.18 -8.31
C VAL A 85 -2.02 10.12 -9.01
N LEU A 86 -3.20 9.80 -8.49
CA LEU A 86 -4.09 8.79 -9.09
C LEU A 86 -4.55 9.19 -10.50
N VAL A 87 -4.88 10.48 -10.72
CA VAL A 87 -5.25 11.01 -12.04
C VAL A 87 -4.08 10.93 -13.01
N LYS A 88 -2.87 11.30 -12.57
CA LYS A 88 -1.64 11.17 -13.37
C LYS A 88 -1.43 9.71 -13.81
N ILE A 89 -1.64 8.76 -12.90
CA ILE A 89 -1.49 7.33 -13.20
C ILE A 89 -2.55 6.86 -14.19
N ALA A 90 -3.82 7.24 -13.99
CA ALA A 90 -4.91 6.91 -14.90
C ALA A 90 -4.63 7.41 -16.32
N ASN A 91 -4.13 8.64 -16.46
CA ASN A 91 -3.73 9.23 -17.74
C ASN A 91 -2.52 8.50 -18.35
N SER A 92 -1.54 8.08 -17.54
CA SER A 92 -0.36 7.34 -18.02
C SER A 92 -0.70 5.96 -18.60
N LEU A 93 -1.80 5.37 -18.15
CA LEU A 93 -2.30 4.08 -18.60
C LEU A 93 -3.20 4.20 -19.84
N ASN A 94 -3.46 5.44 -20.31
CA ASN A 94 -4.23 5.73 -21.51
C ASN A 94 -5.60 5.02 -21.53
N ILE A 95 -6.25 4.94 -20.36
CA ILE A 95 -7.56 4.30 -20.17
C ILE A 95 -8.71 5.23 -20.64
N TYR A 96 -8.35 6.42 -21.17
CA TYR A 96 -9.23 7.33 -21.90
C TYR A 96 -8.46 7.95 -23.07
#